data_AF-A0A1M5NFE8-F1
#
_entry.id   AF-A0A1M5NFE8-F1
#
_cell.length_a   1.000
_cell.length_b   1.000
_cell.length_c   1.000
_cell.angle_alpha   90.00
_cell.angle_beta   90.00
_cell.angle_gamma   90.00
#
_symmetry.space_group_name_H-M   'P 1'
#
loop_
_entity.id
_entity.type
_entity.pdbx_description
1 polymer ?
#
loop_
_entity_poly.entity_id
_entity_poly.type
_entity_poly.pdbx_seq_one_letter_code
_entity_poly.pdbx_strand_id
1 'polypeptide(L)' 'MLTKKPGCEHQFECEPNCMPAVRNSYHCDDCDVSWTDEWSCGCDDECPECGAAISPEESEELDACACEYL' A
#
# COMPACT_ATOMS: atom_id res chain seq x y z
N MET A 1 -0.73 9.56 18.68
CA MET A 1 -1.17 9.27 17.30
C MET A 1 -0.54 10.33 16.41
N LEU A 2 0.12 9.93 15.31
CA LEU A 2 0.71 10.88 14.37
C LEU A 2 -0.44 11.56 13.62
N THR A 3 -0.43 12.89 13.55
CA THR A 3 -1.54 13.68 12.98
C THR A 3 -1.33 13.88 11.48
N LYS A 4 -2.42 13.92 10.70
CA LYS A 4 -2.39 14.24 9.27
C LYS A 4 -1.66 15.55 8.97
N LYS A 5 -0.78 15.52 7.98
CA LYS A 5 -0.24 16.75 7.36
C LYS A 5 -1.27 17.38 6.42
N PRO A 6 -1.44 18.72 6.44
CA PRO A 6 -2.27 19.41 5.46
C PRO A 6 -1.83 19.07 4.03
N GLY A 7 -2.78 18.65 3.18
CA GLY A 7 -2.51 18.29 1.78
C GLY A 7 -1.97 16.88 1.53
N CYS A 8 -1.82 16.05 2.56
CA CYS A 8 -1.44 14.64 2.39
C CYS A 8 -2.57 13.83 1.73
N GLU A 9 -2.27 13.20 0.59
CA GLU A 9 -3.18 12.37 -0.20
C GLU A 9 -3.21 10.90 0.27
N HIS A 10 -2.23 10.48 1.08
CA HIS A 10 -2.07 9.13 1.63
C HIS A 10 -2.98 8.83 2.85
N GLN A 11 -4.18 9.42 2.90
CA GLN A 11 -5.17 9.18 3.96
C GLN A 11 -6.61 9.34 3.46
N PHE A 12 -7.53 8.52 3.97
CA PHE A 12 -8.98 8.74 3.81
C PHE A 12 -9.43 10.00 4.55
N GLU A 13 -10.35 10.77 3.96
CA GLU A 13 -10.81 12.06 4.51
C GLU A 13 -11.43 11.96 5.92
N CYS A 14 -11.89 10.77 6.32
CA CYS A 14 -12.49 10.53 7.63
C CYS A 14 -11.50 10.18 8.75
N GLU A 15 -10.22 9.94 8.44
CA GLU A 15 -9.22 9.53 9.44
C GLU A 15 -8.43 10.74 9.97
N PRO A 16 -8.46 11.03 11.29
CA PRO A 16 -7.73 12.17 11.86
C PRO A 16 -6.23 11.91 12.03
N ASN A 17 -5.80 10.66 11.89
CA ASN A 17 -4.45 10.19 12.15
C ASN A 17 -3.76 9.74 10.86
N CYS A 18 -2.43 9.78 10.88
CA CYS A 18 -1.61 9.22 9.82
C CYS A 18 -1.82 7.73 9.66
N MET A 19 -2.11 7.32 8.42
CA MET A 19 -2.05 5.93 8.00
C MET A 19 -0.57 5.50 7.92
N PRO A 20 -0.25 4.24 8.18
CA PRO A 20 1.12 3.73 8.01
C PRO A 20 1.52 3.70 6.54
N ALA A 21 2.81 3.72 6.26
CA ALA A 21 3.34 3.27 4.97
C ALA A 21 3.58 1.76 5.05
N VAL A 22 3.06 1.00 4.10
CA VAL A 22 3.24 -0.44 4.01
C VAL A 22 3.83 -0.83 2.66
N ARG A 23 4.69 -1.84 2.66
CA ARG A 23 5.12 -2.53 1.44
C ARG A 23 4.30 -3.80 1.26
N ASN A 24 3.52 -3.83 0.20
CA ASN A 24 2.73 -4.98 -0.21
C ASN A 24 3.57 -5.85 -1.14
N SER A 25 3.55 -7.17 -0.90
CA SER A 25 4.18 -8.17 -1.76
C SER A 25 3.11 -9.02 -2.44
N TYR A 26 3.21 -9.18 -3.75
CA TYR A 26 2.21 -9.85 -4.59
C TYR A 26 2.85 -10.99 -5.38
N HIS A 27 2.04 -12.00 -5.69
CA HIS A 27 2.39 -13.07 -6.61
C HIS A 27 1.18 -13.43 -7.49
N CYS A 28 1.39 -13.54 -8.79
CA CYS A 28 0.38 -14.01 -9.73
C CYS A 28 0.68 -15.45 -10.13
N ASP A 29 -0.11 -16.41 -9.66
CA ASP A 29 0.07 -17.84 -9.94
C ASP A 29 -0.02 -18.17 -11.44
N ASP A 30 -0.83 -17.43 -12.21
CA ASP A 30 -1.02 -17.68 -13.65
C ASP A 30 0.20 -17.26 -14.48
N CYS A 31 0.89 -16.20 -14.06
CA CYS A 31 2.01 -15.60 -14.79
C CYS A 31 3.38 -15.93 -14.16
N ASP A 32 3.37 -16.53 -12.96
CA ASP A 32 4.56 -16.81 -12.16
C ASP A 32 5.46 -15.58 -11.97
N VAL A 33 4.83 -14.43 -11.69
CA VAL A 33 5.51 -13.15 -11.46
C VAL A 33 5.21 -12.63 -10.07
N SER A 34 6.24 -12.13 -9.40
CA SER A 34 6.13 -11.46 -8.11
C SER A 34 6.60 -10.02 -8.21
N TRP A 35 5.92 -9.13 -7.50
CA TRP A 35 6.29 -7.72 -7.41
C TRP A 35 5.91 -7.16 -6.04
N THR A 36 6.36 -5.94 -5.77
CA THR A 36 6.04 -5.23 -4.53
C THR A 36 5.65 -3.80 -4.86
N ASP A 37 4.77 -3.22 -4.06
CA ASP A 37 4.43 -1.80 -4.17
C ASP A 37 4.14 -1.19 -2.80
N GLU A 38 4.28 0.13 -2.69
CA GLU A 38 4.22 0.85 -1.43
C GLU A 38 2.98 1.73 -1.35
N TRP A 39 2.19 1.51 -0.31
CA TRP A 39 0.88 2.14 -0.15
C TRP A 39 0.62 2.53 1.30
N SER A 40 -0.41 3.35 1.53
CA SER A 40 -0.83 3.70 2.89
C SER A 40 -1.65 2.59 3.59
N CYS A 41 -1.87 1.46 2.92
CA CYS A 41 -2.54 0.27 3.45
C CYS A 41 -2.29 -0.96 2.56
N GLY A 42 -2.70 -2.14 3.03
CA GLY A 42 -2.83 -3.31 2.15
C GLY A 42 -3.93 -3.05 1.12
N CYS A 43 -3.61 -3.17 -0.16
CA CYS A 43 -4.56 -3.00 -1.25
C CYS A 43 -4.26 -3.98 -2.37
N ASP A 44 -5.28 -4.34 -3.15
CA ASP A 44 -5.10 -5.14 -4.35
C ASP A 44 -4.37 -4.32 -5.43
N ASP A 45 -3.59 -5.00 -6.26
CA ASP A 45 -2.88 -4.41 -7.41
C ASP A 45 -3.07 -5.27 -8.66
N GLU A 46 -2.78 -4.72 -9.83
CA GLU A 46 -2.91 -5.41 -11.11
C GLU A 46 -1.61 -6.13 -11.50
N CYS A 47 -1.69 -7.42 -11.83
CA CYS A 47 -0.56 -8.16 -12.35
C CYS A 47 0.02 -7.47 -13.60
N PRO A 48 1.32 -7.18 -13.65
CA PRO A 48 1.92 -6.41 -14.75
C PRO A 48 1.89 -7.13 -16.10
N GLU A 49 1.71 -8.45 -16.09
CA GLU A 49 1.68 -9.27 -17.32
C GLU A 49 0.25 -9.49 -17.85
N CYS A 50 -0.71 -9.78 -16.97
CA CYS A 50 -2.07 -10.17 -17.38
C CYS A 50 -3.19 -9.22 -16.93
N GLY A 51 -2.89 -8.24 -16.07
CA GLY A 51 -3.87 -7.30 -15.52
C GLY A 51 -4.88 -7.93 -14.55
N ALA A 52 -4.63 -9.16 -14.07
CA ALA A 52 -5.47 -9.76 -13.03
C ALA A 52 -5.33 -8.96 -11.73
N ALA A 53 -6.44 -8.73 -11.03
CA ALA A 53 -6.42 -8.14 -9.69
C ALA A 53 -5.89 -9.17 -8.67
N ILE A 54 -4.82 -8.81 -7.97
CA ILE A 54 -4.10 -9.66 -7.02
C ILE A 54 -4.05 -8.97 -5.66
N SER A 55 -4.50 -9.66 -4.62
CA SER A 55 -4.33 -9.23 -3.22
C SER A 55 -2.90 -9.52 -2.75
N PRO A 56 -2.35 -8.70 -1.84
CA PRO A 56 -1.01 -8.95 -1.31
C PRO A 56 -0.97 -10.21 -0.46
N GLU A 57 0.11 -10.97 -0.60
CA GLU A 57 0.42 -12.13 0.24
C GLU A 57 0.97 -11.68 1.60
N GLU A 58 1.71 -10.56 1.61
CA GLU A 58 2.30 -9.95 2.80
C GLU A 58 2.23 -8.41 2.69
N SER A 59 2.00 -7.75 3.83
CA SER A 59 2.10 -6.29 3.98
C SER A 59 3.00 -5.96 5.17
N GLU A 60 4.20 -5.44 4.89
CA GLU A 60 5.17 -5.02 5.90
C GLU A 60 4.99 -3.53 6.22
N GLU A 61 4.80 -3.16 7.49
CA GLU A 61 4.81 -1.75 7.90
C GLU A 61 6.24 -1.19 7.85
N LEU A 62 6.44 -0.16 7.02
CA LEU A 62 7.72 0.52 6.82
C LEU A 62 7.86 1.75 7.73
N ASP A 63 6.78 2.51 7.88
CA ASP A 63 6.71 3.68 8.75
C ASP A 63 5.28 3.84 9.31
N ALA A 64 5.16 4.39 10.51
CA ALA A 64 3.87 4.69 11.12
C ALA A 64 3.14 5.88 10.48
N CYS A 65 3.77 6.62 9.56
CA CYS A 65 3.14 7.72 8.85
C CYS A 65 3.53 7.84 7.36
N ALA A 66 2.60 7.43 6.49
CA ALA A 66 2.70 7.56 5.05
C ALA A 66 2.90 9.00 4.56
N CYS A 67 2.42 10.02 5.27
CA CYS A 67 2.60 11.42 4.85
C CYS A 67 4.06 11.92 4.89
N GLU A 68 4.97 11.18 5.55
CA GLU A 68 6.42 11.47 5.54
C GLU A 68 7.19 10.59 4.57
N TYR A 69 6.70 9.37 4.36
CA TYR A 69 7.43 8.30 3.68
C TYR A 69 7.10 8.21 2.19
N LEU A 70 5.80 8.29 1.85
CA LEU A 70 5.27 8.26 0.48
C LEU A 70 5.04 9.69 -0.03
#